data_AF-A0A5M4AS66-F1
#
_entry.id   AF-A0A5M4AS66-F1
#
_cell.length_a   1.000
_cell.length_b   1.000
_cell.length_c   1.000
_cell.angle_alpha   90.00
_cell.angle_beta   90.00
_cell.angle_gamma   90.00
#
_symmetry.space_group_name_H-M   'P 1'
#
loop_
_entity.id
_entity.type
_entity.pdbx_description
1 polymer ?
#
loop_
_entity_poly.entity_id
_entity_poly.type
_entity_poly.pdbx_seq_one_letter_code
_entity_poly.pdbx_strand_id
1 'polypeptide(L)' 'METRRVEILLEKFFEGQSTLEEEQELRDFFRENRDLPEALEINRPFFEGLDDPVDAIFC' A
#
# COMPACT_ATOMS: atom_id res chain seq x y z
N MET A 1 7.96 6.15 -7.94
CA MET A 1 6.62 6.40 -8.49
C MET A 1 6.29 7.88 -8.34
N GLU A 2 5.56 8.51 -9.25
CA GLU A 2 5.11 9.91 -9.08
C GLU A 2 3.93 9.98 -8.09
N THR A 3 3.92 11.00 -7.23
CA THR A 3 2.90 11.17 -6.16
C THR A 3 1.47 11.11 -6.68
N ARG A 4 1.17 11.76 -7.81
CA ARG A 4 -0.16 11.74 -8.45
C ARG A 4 -0.62 10.35 -8.84
N ARG A 5 0.31 9.49 -9.26
CA ARG A 5 -0.02 8.12 -9.68
C ARG A 5 -0.35 7.25 -8.46
N VAL A 6 0.32 7.50 -7.33
CA VAL A 6 0.02 6.84 -6.05
C VAL A 6 -1.37 7.23 -5.56
N GLU A 7 -1.74 8.51 -5.65
CA GLU A 7 -3.09 8.99 -5.27
C GLU A 7 -4.19 8.28 -6.07
N ILE A 8 -4.01 8.15 -7.40
CA ILE A 8 -4.98 7.44 -8.27
C ILE A 8 -5.06 5.95 -7.92
N LEU A 9 -3.91 5.30 -7.67
CA LEU A 9 -3.91 3.89 -7.27
C LEU A 9 -4.54 3.68 -5.89
N LEU A 10 -4.33 4.60 -4.95
CA LEU A 10 -4.99 4.57 -3.65
C LEU A 10 -6.50 4.68 -3.79
N GLU A 11 -6.99 5.60 -4.63
CA GLU A 11 -8.42 5.73 -4.93
C GLU A 11 -8.99 4.39 -5.45
N LYS A 12 -8.35 3.80 -6.45
CA LYS A 12 -8.73 2.47 -6.97
C LYS A 12 -8.68 1.38 -5.90
N PHE A 13 -7.68 1.38 -5.04
CA PHE A 13 -7.53 0.43 -3.94
C PHE A 13 -8.70 0.53 -2.96
N PHE A 14 -9.06 1.75 -2.56
CA PHE A 14 -10.21 1.98 -1.68
C PHE A 14 -11.56 1.68 -2.35
N GLU A 15 -11.66 1.86 -3.67
CA GLU A 15 -12.83 1.46 -4.46
C GLU A 15 -12.88 -0.04 -4.80
N GLY A 16 -11.84 -0.81 -4.49
CA GLY A 16 -11.74 -2.23 -4.81
C GLY A 16 -11.60 -2.51 -6.31
N GLN A 17 -11.08 -1.55 -7.07
CA GLN A 17 -10.85 -1.62 -8.51
C GLN A 17 -9.36 -1.80 -8.88
N SER A 18 -8.48 -1.88 -7.88
CA SER A 18 -7.06 -2.17 -8.08
C SER A 18 -6.84 -3.60 -8.55
N THR A 19 -5.80 -3.81 -9.35
CA THR A 19 -5.28 -5.16 -9.64
C THR A 19 -4.24 -5.58 -8.60
N LEU A 20 -3.96 -6.89 -8.52
CA LEU A 20 -2.91 -7.43 -7.64
C LEU A 20 -1.53 -6.83 -7.94
N GLU A 21 -1.24 -6.53 -9.21
CA GLU A 21 0.01 -5.88 -9.63
C GLU A 21 0.08 -4.43 -9.13
N GLU A 22 -1.03 -3.69 -9.21
CA GLU A 22 -1.12 -2.30 -8.70
C GLU A 22 -0.97 -2.26 -7.17
N GLU A 23 -1.54 -3.23 -6.46
CA GLU A 23 -1.40 -3.37 -5.00
C GLU A 23 0.04 -3.72 -4.59
N GLN A 24 0.70 -4.57 -5.37
CA GLN A 24 2.11 -4.88 -5.17
C GLN A 24 2.99 -3.65 -5.41
N GLU A 25 2.73 -2.86 -6.46
CA GLU A 25 3.41 -1.59 -6.70
C GLU A 25 3.20 -0.60 -5.53
N LEU A 26 1.98 -0.50 -4.99
CA LEU A 26 1.69 0.34 -3.82
C LEU A 26 2.48 -0.13 -2.59
N ARG A 27 2.48 -1.45 -2.31
CA ARG A 27 3.26 -2.03 -1.21
C ARG A 27 4.74 -1.71 -1.33
N ASP A 28 5.33 -1.94 -2.50
CA ASP A 28 6.74 -1.68 -2.74
C ASP A 28 7.04 -0.17 -2.63
N PHE A 29 6.14 0.68 -3.11
CA PHE A 29 6.25 2.13 -2.95
C PHE A 29 6.28 2.58 -1.49
N PHE A 30 5.32 2.13 -0.66
CA PHE A 30 5.27 2.47 0.77
C PHE A 30 6.42 1.85 1.58
N ARG A 31 6.98 0.73 1.11
CA ARG A 31 8.14 0.08 1.73
C ARG A 31 9.44 0.81 1.43
N GLU A 32 9.68 1.18 0.18
CA GLU A 32 10.91 1.83 -0.27
C GLU A 32 10.99 3.31 0.14
N ASN A 33 9.84 3.99 0.18
CA ASN A 33 9.78 5.42 0.48
C ASN A 33 9.48 5.64 1.98
N ARG A 34 10.49 6.12 2.73
CA ARG A 34 10.34 6.53 4.14
C ARG A 34 9.91 7.98 4.30
N ASP A 35 10.37 8.87 3.42
CA ASP A 35 9.98 10.28 3.42
C ASP A 35 8.79 10.47 2.47
N LEU A 36 7.58 10.25 3.01
CA LEU A 36 6.33 10.52 2.30
C LEU A 36 5.67 11.77 2.89
N PRO A 37 4.93 12.54 2.08
CA PRO A 37 4.09 13.61 2.61
C PRO A 37 3.04 13.03 3.57
N GLU A 38 2.65 13.79 4.58
CA GLU A 38 1.70 13.39 5.64
C GLU A 38 0.39 12.79 5.08
N ALA A 39 -0.11 13.35 3.97
CA ALA A 39 -1.30 12.87 3.27
C ALA A 39 -1.18 11.42 2.74
N LEU A 40 0.04 10.96 2.47
CA LEU A 40 0.31 9.57 2.06
C LEU A 40 0.74 8.70 3.25
N GLU A 41 1.46 9.25 4.24
CA GLU A 41 1.85 8.50 5.44
C GLU A 41 0.67 7.87 6.17
N ILE A 42 -0.50 8.52 6.19
CA ILE A 42 -1.72 7.95 6.79
C ILE A 42 -2.13 6.61 6.16
N ASN A 43 -1.75 6.35 4.90
CA ASN A 43 -2.06 5.13 4.17
C ASN A 43 -1.00 4.03 4.36
N ARG A 44 0.18 4.36 4.88
CA ARG A 44 1.28 3.43 5.16
C ARG A 44 0.86 2.18 5.97
N PRO A 45 0.11 2.28 7.08
CA PRO A 45 -0.25 1.10 7.87
C PRO A 45 -1.09 0.05 7.13
N PHE A 46 -1.78 0.41 6.03
CA PHE A 46 -2.50 -0.56 5.20
C PHE A 46 -1.56 -1.52 4.45
N PHE A 47 -0.33 -1.07 4.20
CA PHE A 47 0.65 -1.81 3.39
C PHE A 47 1.83 -2.34 4.21
N GLU A 48 2.08 -1.80 5.40
CA GLU A 48 3.24 -2.13 6.26
C GLU A 48 3.04 -3.37 7.16
N GLY A 49 1.82 -3.94 7.21
CA GLY A 49 1.46 -5.03 8.16
C GLY A 49 1.06 -6.37 7.54
N LEU A 50 1.23 -6.56 6.23
CA LEU A 50 0.78 -7.78 5.55
C LEU A 50 1.94 -8.77 5.24
N ASP A 51 2.99 -8.73 6.06
CA ASP A 51 4.13 -9.66 6.00
C ASP A 51 3.93 -10.91 6.88
N ASP A 52 2.98 -10.89 7.82
CA ASP A 52 2.68 -12.07 8.60
C ASP A 52 1.85 -13.05 7.74
N PRO A 53 2.33 -14.29 7.51
CA PRO A 53 1.51 -15.30 6.88
C PRO A 53 0.26 -15.50 7.72
N VAL A 54 -0.91 -15.49 7.08
CA VAL A 54 -2.22 -15.75 7.74
C VAL A 54 -2.24 -17.06 8.53
N ASP A 55 -1.31 -17.98 8.23
CA ASP A 55 -1.07 -19.22 8.97
C ASP A 55 -0.45 -19.03 10.38
N ALA A 56 0.13 -17.88 10.71
CA ALA A 56 0.75 -17.64 12.02
C ALA A 56 -0.26 -17.31 13.14
N ILE A 57 -1.54 -17.08 12.80
CA ILE A 57 -2.60 -16.73 13.77
C ILE A 57 -3.28 -17.98 14.37
N PHE A 58 -3.08 -19.16 13.75
CA PHE A 58 -3.55 -20.45 14.28
C PHE A 58 -2.37 -21.32 14.72
N CYS A 59 -1.68 -20.93 15.80
CA CYS A 59 -0.82 -21.82 16.58
C CYS A 59 -1.05 -21.62 18.07
#